data_AF-A0A143B770-F1
#
_entry.id   AF-A0A143B770-F1
#
_cell.length_a   1.000
_cell.length_b   1.000
_cell.length_c   1.000
_cell.angle_alpha   90.00
_cell.angle_beta   90.00
_cell.angle_gamma   90.00
#
_symmetry.space_group_name_H-M   'P 1'
#
loop_
_entity.id
_entity.type
_entity.pdbx_description
1 polymer ?
#
loop_
_entity_poly.entity_id
_entity_poly.type
_entity_poly.pdbx_seq_one_letter_code
_entity_poly.pdbx_strand_id
1 'polypeptide(L)'
;MSLLRPQLLDHLSVTPLDDGLVAVTIHLPADLVRDYCRFLQTLVGFFTTVQNKTTIAQAEQRAKSYALNQQAQQTLAAYRSRVVDAFDRYTSQGLIRKEAIQSIAAELRADQHPWRSADLVRITLVECDRGGRFSPARK
;
A
#
# COMPACT_ATOMS: atom_id res chain seq x y z
N MET A 1 -9.61 -17.05 -45.20
CA MET A 1 -9.59 -16.53 -43.82
C MET A 1 -9.75 -15.01 -43.90
N SER A 2 -10.55 -14.42 -43.00
CA SER A 2 -10.92 -12.98 -42.90
C SER A 2 -12.06 -12.49 -43.80
N LEU A 3 -13.31 -12.64 -43.33
CA LEU A 3 -14.47 -11.80 -43.71
C LEU A 3 -15.52 -11.74 -42.56
N LEU A 4 -15.10 -11.41 -41.33
CA LEU A 4 -16.02 -11.14 -40.21
C LEU A 4 -15.92 -9.67 -39.81
N ARG A 5 -16.43 -8.76 -40.64
CA ARG A 5 -16.68 -7.30 -40.41
C ARG A 5 -17.40 -6.81 -41.69
N PRO A 6 -18.58 -6.12 -41.68
CA PRO A 6 -19.15 -5.22 -40.67
C PRO A 6 -20.63 -5.49 -40.26
N GLN A 7 -21.31 -6.47 -40.87
CA GLN A 7 -22.78 -6.62 -40.79
C GLN A 7 -23.36 -6.88 -39.39
N LEU A 8 -22.54 -7.45 -38.49
CA LEU A 8 -22.98 -7.81 -37.14
C LEU A 8 -23.12 -6.58 -36.22
N LEU A 9 -22.35 -5.52 -36.47
CA LEU A 9 -22.46 -4.25 -35.74
C LEU A 9 -23.71 -3.47 -36.14
N ASP A 10 -24.12 -3.56 -37.41
CA ASP A 10 -25.31 -2.88 -37.93
C ASP A 10 -26.62 -3.46 -37.35
N HIS A 11 -26.57 -4.68 -36.82
CA HIS A 11 -27.69 -5.39 -36.18
C HIS A 11 -27.59 -5.45 -34.65
N LEU A 12 -26.64 -4.73 -34.07
CA LEU A 12 -26.42 -4.63 -32.62
C LEU A 12 -27.10 -3.37 -32.09
N SER A 13 -28.12 -3.56 -31.27
CA SER A 13 -28.79 -2.49 -30.53
C SER A 13 -28.35 -2.53 -29.07
N VAL A 14 -27.90 -1.38 -28.56
CA VAL A 14 -27.52 -1.19 -27.17
C VAL A 14 -28.53 -0.24 -26.55
N THR A 15 -29.36 -0.75 -25.65
CA THR A 15 -30.37 0.05 -24.95
C THR A 15 -29.93 0.20 -23.49
N PRO A 16 -29.74 1.43 -22.98
CA PRO A 16 -29.48 1.65 -21.57
C PRO A 16 -30.72 1.27 -20.75
N LEU A 17 -30.50 0.64 -19.60
CA LEU A 17 -31.53 0.34 -18.60
C LEU A 17 -31.26 1.16 -17.33
N ASP A 18 -32.24 1.15 -16.41
CA ASP A 18 -32.06 1.72 -15.08
C ASP A 18 -30.95 1.00 -14.30
N ASP A 19 -30.40 1.67 -13.28
CA ASP A 19 -29.33 1.18 -12.40
C ASP A 19 -27.99 0.87 -13.09
N GLY A 20 -27.69 1.54 -14.22
CA GLY A 20 -26.41 1.42 -14.92
C GLY A 20 -26.26 0.11 -15.70
N LEU A 21 -27.36 -0.61 -15.89
CA LEU A 21 -27.41 -1.81 -16.72
C LEU A 21 -27.60 -1.45 -18.19
N VAL A 22 -27.24 -2.38 -19.08
CA VAL A 22 -27.37 -2.20 -20.52
C VAL A 22 -27.89 -3.48 -21.14
N ALA A 23 -28.92 -3.39 -21.97
CA ALA A 23 -29.42 -4.48 -22.79
C ALA A 23 -28.76 -4.42 -24.17
N VAL A 24 -28.14 -5.54 -24.57
CA VAL A 24 -27.54 -5.70 -25.89
C VAL A 24 -28.39 -6.70 -26.67
N THR A 25 -29.02 -6.24 -27.76
CA THR A 25 -29.83 -7.06 -28.67
C THR A 25 -29.09 -7.24 -29.98
N ILE A 26 -28.92 -8.49 -30.43
CA ILE A 26 -28.24 -8.81 -31.69
C ILE A 26 -29.17 -9.65 -32.55
N HIS A 27 -29.41 -9.21 -33.79
CA HIS A 27 -30.14 -10.01 -34.76
C HIS A 27 -29.17 -10.90 -35.53
N LEU A 28 -29.40 -12.21 -35.49
CA LEU A 28 -28.52 -13.22 -36.06
C LEU A 28 -29.31 -14.12 -37.02
N PRO A 29 -28.71 -14.52 -38.16
CA PRO A 29 -29.21 -15.63 -38.97
C PRO A 29 -29.40 -16.91 -38.13
N ALA A 30 -30.47 -17.65 -38.41
CA ALA A 30 -30.88 -18.81 -37.62
C ALA A 30 -29.81 -19.92 -37.55
N ASP A 31 -29.01 -20.06 -38.60
CA ASP A 31 -27.89 -20.98 -38.74
C ASP A 31 -26.70 -20.64 -37.82
N LEU A 32 -26.54 -19.37 -37.44
CA LEU A 32 -25.43 -18.90 -36.59
C LEU A 32 -25.74 -18.91 -35.09
N VAL A 33 -27.00 -19.14 -34.70
CA VAL A 33 -27.45 -19.10 -33.29
C VAL A 33 -26.65 -20.09 -32.42
N ARG A 34 -26.41 -21.30 -32.93
CA ARG A 34 -25.68 -22.34 -32.18
C ARG A 34 -24.24 -21.94 -31.89
N ASP A 35 -23.54 -21.41 -32.89
CA ASP A 35 -22.15 -20.98 -32.74
C ASP A 35 -22.03 -19.74 -31.85
N TYR A 36 -23.00 -18.82 -31.95
CA TYR A 36 -23.08 -17.66 -31.07
C TYR A 36 -23.32 -18.05 -29.60
N CYS A 37 -24.22 -19.00 -29.31
CA CYS A 37 -24.43 -19.51 -27.96
C CYS A 37 -23.16 -20.17 -27.39
N ARG A 38 -22.43 -20.95 -28.19
CA ARG A 38 -21.15 -21.54 -27.79
C ARG A 38 -20.08 -20.48 -27.51
N PHE A 39 -20.03 -19.43 -28.33
CA PHE A 39 -19.16 -18.29 -28.10
C PHE A 39 -19.47 -17.59 -26.77
N LEU A 40 -20.74 -17.30 -26.49
CA LEU A 40 -21.16 -16.71 -25.22
C LEU A 40 -20.76 -17.60 -24.01
N GLN A 41 -20.95 -18.91 -24.10
CA GLN A 41 -20.51 -19.84 -23.05
C GLN A 41 -18.99 -19.78 -22.82
N THR A 42 -18.22 -19.68 -23.90
CA THR A 42 -16.75 -19.56 -23.82
C THR A 42 -16.35 -18.22 -23.18
N LEU A 43 -17.04 -17.13 -23.52
CA LEU A 43 -16.82 -15.83 -22.90
C LEU A 43 -17.13 -15.83 -21.40
N VAL A 44 -18.19 -16.52 -20.97
CA VAL A 44 -18.50 -16.65 -19.54
C VAL A 44 -17.34 -17.32 -18.79
N GLY A 45 -16.77 -18.40 -19.36
CA GLY A 45 -15.57 -19.04 -18.79
C GLY A 45 -14.34 -18.13 -18.76
N PHE A 46 -14.18 -17.29 -19.78
CA PHE A 46 -13.10 -16.32 -19.83
C PHE A 46 -13.25 -15.22 -18.77
N PHE A 47 -14.43 -14.57 -18.68
CA PHE A 47 -14.67 -13.49 -17.72
C PHE A 47 -14.57 -13.97 -16.28
N THR A 48 -15.07 -15.15 -15.96
CA THR A 48 -14.91 -15.75 -14.62
C THR A 48 -13.44 -16.00 -14.28
N THR A 49 -12.65 -16.49 -15.23
CA THR A 49 -11.21 -16.70 -15.05
C THR A 49 -10.46 -15.38 -14.83
N VAL A 50 -10.78 -14.34 -15.60
CA VAL A 50 -10.19 -13.00 -15.45
C VAL A 50 -10.56 -12.38 -14.11
N GLN A 51 -11.83 -12.46 -13.70
CA GLN A 51 -12.30 -11.95 -12.41
C GLN A 51 -11.57 -12.62 -11.24
N ASN A 52 -11.41 -13.95 -11.30
CA ASN A 52 -10.69 -14.71 -10.28
C ASN A 52 -9.23 -14.31 -10.21
N LYS A 53 -8.54 -14.18 -11.34
CA LYS A 53 -7.14 -13.72 -11.38
C LYS A 53 -6.98 -12.31 -10.82
N THR A 54 -7.91 -11.42 -11.14
CA THR A 54 -7.89 -10.03 -10.65
C THR A 54 -8.09 -9.99 -9.14
N THR A 55 -9.03 -10.79 -8.63
CA THR A 55 -9.29 -10.91 -7.19
C THR A 55 -8.06 -11.46 -6.44
N ILE A 56 -7.42 -12.51 -6.96
CA ILE A 56 -6.20 -13.09 -6.39
C ILE A 56 -5.06 -12.07 -6.40
N ALA A 57 -4.82 -11.40 -7.53
CA ALA A 57 -3.76 -10.39 -7.63
C ALA A 57 -3.96 -9.24 -6.63
N GLN A 58 -5.21 -8.78 -6.45
CA GLN A 58 -5.53 -7.76 -5.44
C GLN A 58 -5.30 -8.27 -4.02
N ALA A 59 -5.66 -9.52 -3.71
CA ALA A 59 -5.43 -10.12 -2.41
C ALA A 59 -3.92 -10.26 -2.11
N GLU A 60 -3.12 -10.70 -3.09
CA GLU A 60 -1.67 -10.79 -2.97
C GLU A 60 -1.02 -9.42 -2.75
N GLN A 61 -1.48 -8.39 -3.45
CA GLN A 61 -0.96 -7.03 -3.28
C GLN A 61 -1.27 -6.50 -1.88
N ARG A 62 -2.47 -6.77 -1.34
CA ARG A 62 -2.85 -6.42 0.04
C ARG A 62 -2.03 -7.19 1.07
N ALA A 63 -1.78 -8.48 0.84
CA ALA A 63 -0.97 -9.29 1.75
C ALA A 63 0.49 -8.79 1.78
N LYS A 64 1.08 -8.47 0.62
CA LYS A 64 2.42 -7.89 0.52
C LYS A 64 2.52 -6.53 1.22
N SER A 65 1.55 -5.64 1.02
CA SER A 65 1.57 -4.33 1.69
C SER A 65 1.39 -4.46 3.20
N TYR A 66 0.58 -5.40 3.68
CA TYR A 66 0.42 -5.68 5.10
C TYR A 66 1.74 -6.16 5.74
N ALA A 67 2.42 -7.12 5.11
CA ALA A 67 3.71 -7.63 5.61
C ALA A 67 4.79 -6.54 5.65
N LEU A 68 4.90 -5.72 4.59
CA LEU A 68 5.83 -4.59 4.54
C LEU A 68 5.53 -3.56 5.64
N ASN A 69 4.25 -3.27 5.88
CA ASN A 69 3.83 -2.35 6.93
C ASN A 69 4.19 -2.87 8.33
N GLN A 70 4.01 -4.17 8.59
CA GLN A 70 4.41 -4.74 9.88
C GLN A 70 5.93 -4.68 10.10
N GLN A 71 6.72 -5.04 9.10
CA GLN A 71 8.18 -4.99 9.21
C GLN A 71 8.69 -3.55 9.40
N ALA A 72 8.08 -2.59 8.69
CA ALA A 72 8.39 -1.16 8.88
C ALA A 72 8.05 -0.69 10.29
N GLN A 73 6.88 -1.07 10.83
CA GLN A 73 6.49 -0.74 12.20
C GLN A 73 7.42 -1.34 13.25
N GLN A 74 7.84 -2.61 13.08
CA GLN A 74 8.80 -3.26 13.98
C GLN A 74 10.15 -2.56 13.96
N THR A 75 10.65 -2.21 12.77
CA THR A 75 11.93 -1.51 12.62
C THR A 75 11.89 -0.12 13.27
N LEU A 76 10.78 0.61 13.07
CA LEU A 76 10.56 1.91 13.70
C LEU A 76 10.48 1.80 15.23
N ALA A 77 9.78 0.78 15.75
CA ALA A 77 9.66 0.53 17.18
C ALA A 77 11.02 0.20 17.82
N ALA A 78 11.84 -0.65 17.17
CA ALA A 78 13.18 -0.98 17.61
C ALA A 78 14.08 0.27 17.66
N TYR A 79 14.02 1.11 16.62
CA TYR A 79 14.72 2.38 16.58
C TYR A 79 14.29 3.31 17.72
N ARG A 80 12.97 3.47 17.95
CA ARG A 80 12.42 4.28 19.04
C ARG A 80 12.91 3.83 20.40
N SER A 81 12.84 2.52 20.68
CA SER A 81 13.35 1.95 21.94
C SER A 81 14.82 2.31 22.13
N ARG A 82 15.65 2.05 21.12
CA ARG A 82 17.09 2.33 21.18
C ARG A 82 17.40 3.80 21.47
N VAL A 83 16.69 4.72 20.82
CA VAL A 83 16.86 6.17 21.04
C VAL A 83 16.48 6.56 22.46
N VAL A 84 15.37 6.03 22.99
CA VAL A 84 14.91 6.31 24.37
C VAL A 84 15.88 5.72 25.38
N ASP A 85 16.31 4.48 25.20
CA ASP A 85 17.26 3.79 26.08
C ASP A 85 18.61 4.51 26.14
N ALA A 86 19.12 4.96 25.00
CA ALA A 86 20.35 5.76 24.93
C ALA A 86 20.16 7.13 25.59
N PHE A 87 19.02 7.78 25.39
CA PHE A 87 18.71 9.07 26.00
C PHE A 87 18.62 8.98 27.53
N ASP A 88 17.93 7.97 28.06
CA ASP A 88 17.80 7.75 29.50
C ASP A 88 19.17 7.41 30.13
N ARG A 89 20.01 6.66 29.40
CA ARG A 89 21.41 6.39 29.81
C ARG A 89 22.26 7.65 29.88
N TYR A 90 22.23 8.50 28.85
CA TYR A 90 23.01 9.75 28.87
C TYR A 90 22.46 10.75 29.90
N THR A 91 21.15 10.79 30.09
CA THR A 91 20.53 11.65 31.10
C THR A 91 20.87 11.20 32.52
N SER A 92 20.92 9.89 32.79
CA SER A 92 21.35 9.37 34.09
C SER A 92 22.84 9.61 34.38
N GLN A 93 23.66 9.77 33.34
CA GLN A 93 25.05 10.21 33.44
C GLN A 93 25.20 11.73 33.63
N GLY A 94 24.09 12.49 33.67
CA GLY A 94 24.09 13.93 33.89
C GLY A 94 24.35 14.77 32.64
N LEU A 95 24.32 14.19 31.43
CA LEU A 95 24.50 14.97 30.21
C LEU A 95 23.31 15.89 29.96
N ILE A 96 23.60 17.09 29.45
CA ILE A 96 22.56 18.03 29.04
C ILE A 96 21.86 17.47 27.80
N ARG A 97 20.53 17.64 27.70
CA ARG A 97 19.71 17.12 26.59
C ARG A 97 20.33 17.31 25.20
N LYS A 98 20.89 18.50 24.93
CA LYS A 98 21.51 18.82 23.64
C LYS A 98 22.73 17.93 23.36
N GLU A 99 23.55 17.67 24.37
CA GLU A 99 24.72 16.81 24.29
C GLU A 99 24.30 15.35 24.17
N ALA A 100 23.29 14.91 24.92
CA ALA A 100 22.73 13.56 24.80
C ALA A 100 22.22 13.28 23.37
N ILE A 101 21.48 14.23 22.75
CA ILE A 101 21.02 14.09 21.36
C ILE A 101 22.19 13.99 20.37
N GLN A 102 23.25 14.79 20.57
CA GLN A 102 24.43 14.75 19.71
C GLN A 102 25.20 13.43 19.85
N SER A 103 25.33 12.90 21.07
CA SER A 103 25.97 11.61 21.36
C SER A 103 25.18 10.46 20.74
N ILE A 104 23.85 10.43 20.87
CA ILE A 104 22.99 9.42 20.22
C ILE A 104 23.13 9.49 18.70
N ALA A 105 23.12 10.70 18.12
CA ALA A 105 23.30 10.85 16.67
C ALA A 105 24.70 10.41 16.21
N ALA A 106 25.73 10.60 17.04
CA ALA A 106 27.08 10.10 16.76
C ALA A 106 27.15 8.57 16.80
N GLU A 107 26.52 7.93 17.79
CA GLU A 107 26.41 6.47 17.89
C GLU A 107 25.66 5.88 16.69
N LEU A 108 24.52 6.46 16.31
CA LEU A 108 23.76 6.03 15.12
C LEU A 108 24.53 6.25 13.82
N ARG A 109 25.44 7.25 13.76
CA ARG A 109 26.34 7.44 12.61
C ARG A 109 27.43 6.38 12.57
N ALA A 110 27.99 5.98 13.70
CA ALA A 110 28.99 4.91 13.79
C ALA A 110 28.41 3.59 13.28
N ASP A 111 27.15 3.32 13.60
CA ASP A 111 26.41 2.14 13.14
C ASP A 111 25.86 2.26 11.72
N GLN A 112 26.12 3.36 11.02
CA GLN A 112 25.59 3.68 9.69
C GLN A 112 24.06 3.57 9.59
N HIS A 113 23.34 3.90 10.67
CA HIS A 113 21.89 3.77 10.71
C HIS A 113 21.19 4.74 9.75
N PRO A 114 20.11 4.35 9.05
CA PRO A 114 19.40 5.24 8.13
C PRO A 114 18.84 6.51 8.82
N TRP A 115 18.39 6.39 10.08
CA TRP A 115 17.85 7.51 10.88
C TRP A 115 18.86 8.12 11.86
N ARG A 116 20.06 8.45 11.37
CA ARG A 116 21.20 8.94 12.16
C ARG A 116 21.27 10.45 12.41
N SER A 117 20.37 11.25 11.84
CA SER A 117 20.41 12.71 12.00
C SER A 117 19.92 13.13 13.40
N ALA A 118 20.54 14.18 13.96
CA ALA A 118 20.14 14.71 15.26
C ALA A 118 18.70 15.25 15.27
N ASP A 119 18.20 15.78 14.15
CA ASP A 119 16.82 16.25 14.04
C ASP A 119 15.81 15.11 14.15
N LEU A 120 16.06 13.97 13.50
CA LEU A 120 15.23 12.78 13.63
C LEU A 120 15.24 12.24 15.06
N VAL A 121 16.41 12.20 15.72
CA VAL A 121 16.51 11.80 17.13
C VAL A 121 15.67 12.74 18.01
N ARG A 122 15.74 14.06 17.78
CA ARG A 122 14.95 15.05 18.53
C ARG A 122 13.45 14.84 18.34
N ILE A 123 13.00 14.67 17.09
CA ILE A 123 11.58 14.42 16.78
C ILE A 123 11.12 13.12 17.44
N THR A 124 11.90 12.05 17.32
CA THR A 124 11.59 10.74 17.91
C THR A 124 11.46 10.81 19.43
N LEU A 125 12.34 11.56 20.11
CA LEU A 125 12.23 11.77 21.55
C LEU A 125 10.98 12.57 21.94
N VAL A 126 10.53 13.51 21.11
CA VAL A 126 9.28 14.24 21.33
C VAL A 126 8.08 13.30 21.15
N GLU A 127 8.08 12.47 20.11
CA GLU A 127 7.02 11.48 19.85
C GLU A 127 6.91 10.40 20.94
N CYS A 128 8.02 10.07 21.60
CA CYS A 128 8.07 9.12 22.71
C CYS A 128 7.86 9.78 24.09
N ASP A 129 7.22 10.95 24.16
CA ASP A 129 6.96 11.73 25.40
C ASP A 129 8.20 12.10 26.23
N ARG A 130 9.41 11.89 25.69
CA ARG A 130 10.68 12.43 26.21
C ARG A 130 10.93 13.84 25.69
N GLY A 131 9.91 14.53 25.20
CA GLY A 131 9.98 15.86 24.58
C GLY A 131 10.33 17.00 25.53
N GLY A 132 10.14 16.80 26.84
CA GLY A 132 10.52 17.67 27.96
C GLY A 132 10.56 19.16 27.65
N ARG A 133 9.52 19.92 28.06
CA ARG A 133 9.59 21.39 28.11
C ARG A 133 10.84 21.79 28.89
N PHE A 134 11.65 22.65 28.27
CA PHE A 134 12.80 23.29 28.88
C PHE A 134 12.36 23.95 30.20
N SER A 135 12.64 23.30 31.34
CA SER A 135 12.65 23.98 32.64
C SER A 135 14.09 24.42 32.87
N PRO A 136 14.41 25.72 32.75
CA PRO A 136 15.70 26.21 33.19
C PRO A 136 15.75 26.00 34.71
N ALA A 137 16.70 25.20 35.17
CA ALA A 137 17.00 25.09 36.59
C ALA A 137 17.26 26.51 37.12
N ARG A 138 16.43 26.97 38.06
CA ARG A 138 16.66 28.20 38.80
C ARG A 138 17.93 28.01 39.65
N LYS A 139 18.74 29.07 39.63
CA LYS A 139 20.00 29.24 40.36
C LYS A 139 19.91 28.83 41.82
#